data_AF-A0A3B8L3H7-F1
#
_entry.id   AF-A0A3B8L3H7-F1
#
_cell.length_a   1.000
_cell.length_b   1.000
_cell.length_c   1.000
_cell.angle_alpha   90.00
_cell.angle_beta   90.00
_cell.angle_gamma   90.00
#
_symmetry.space_group_name_H-M   'P 1'
#
loop_
_entity.id
_entity.type
_entity.pdbx_description
1 polymer ?
#
loop_
_entity_poly.entity_id
_entity_poly.type
_entity_poly.pdbx_seq_one_letter_code
_entity_poly.pdbx_strand_id
1 'polypeptide(L)'
;GEYGPEIDVYSSAAIVYELLTGRVPFDGETTAEILNRHLTDQPDLSPLPRSLQPVLGHALAKDPAVRTASLGDLLVEFDSALAGHPPVAPQQATPTPDQAPAPVAPAIQQPQTSMATIAEQPSHSRPGQPPPQRPRLFVPVVQHGPLAVRNISLSQRALESSAGMAAAILFTGILTAVGELTGMFSDTGETTPLTAVAFGLTTLIGSWALLVGTKAWEGTGPDSLSMRRLSLMLLGAGVGAAGWWLHQVLLVDLPPLAASQTSGLVDSIGSLELVRDKQPTMAGYMMFFGLLFGVRRWWWHTDGFRPKRLRVLSLLLTGSVSSLLGLAIQFPLAAAVGWGVGIAIVVQLSAPWIDPALRPARLHREEVTHG
;
A
#
# COMPACT_ATOMS: atom_id res chain seq x y z
N GLY A 1 -4.87 18.54 9.28
CA GLY A 1 -6.32 18.53 9.56
C GLY A 1 -6.51 17.78 10.84
N GLU A 2 -7.40 18.25 11.69
CA GLU A 2 -7.88 17.42 12.80
C GLU A 2 -8.76 16.33 12.20
N TYR A 3 -8.49 15.08 12.60
CA TYR A 3 -9.24 13.92 12.15
C TYR A 3 -10.04 13.43 13.36
N GLY A 4 -11.35 13.41 13.24
CA GLY A 4 -12.26 12.96 14.30
C GLY A 4 -13.24 11.89 13.79
N PRO A 5 -14.08 11.35 14.69
CA PRO A 5 -15.05 10.28 14.38
C PRO A 5 -16.05 10.65 13.27
N GLU A 6 -16.20 11.94 12.95
CA GLU A 6 -17.12 12.47 11.94
C GLU A 6 -16.71 12.08 10.50
N ILE A 7 -15.47 11.62 10.31
CA ILE A 7 -14.99 11.08 9.02
C ILE A 7 -15.55 9.68 8.78
N ASP A 8 -15.56 8.84 9.81
CA ASP A 8 -16.11 7.49 9.74
C ASP A 8 -17.63 7.56 9.56
N VAL A 9 -18.31 8.49 10.25
CA VAL A 9 -19.74 8.78 10.07
C VAL A 9 -20.06 9.09 8.60
N TYR A 10 -19.31 9.99 7.97
CA TYR A 10 -19.52 10.37 6.56
C TYR A 10 -19.32 9.17 5.62
N SER A 11 -18.25 8.41 5.83
CA SER A 11 -17.90 7.26 4.99
C SER A 11 -18.94 6.14 5.11
N SER A 12 -19.40 5.86 6.33
CA SER A 12 -20.45 4.89 6.60
C SER A 12 -21.80 5.33 6.02
N ALA A 13 -22.16 6.61 6.11
CA ALA A 13 -23.39 7.11 5.49
C ALA A 13 -23.39 6.98 3.97
N ALA A 14 -22.22 7.19 3.32
CA ALA A 14 -22.08 6.98 1.88
C ALA A 14 -22.24 5.50 1.50
N ILE A 15 -21.69 4.58 2.29
CA ILE A 15 -21.88 3.14 2.11
C ILE A 15 -23.35 2.75 2.31
N VAL A 16 -24.01 3.24 3.37
CA VAL A 16 -25.44 2.95 3.63
C VAL A 16 -26.30 3.48 2.48
N TYR A 17 -26.04 4.68 1.99
CA TYR A 17 -26.70 5.23 0.81
C TYR A 17 -26.56 4.29 -0.40
N GLU A 18 -25.36 3.79 -0.66
CA GLU A 18 -25.09 2.87 -1.76
C GLU A 18 -25.79 1.52 -1.58
N LEU A 19 -25.79 0.95 -0.36
CA LEU A 19 -26.47 -0.30 -0.06
C LEU A 19 -27.99 -0.22 -0.26
N LEU A 20 -28.59 0.93 0.07
CA LEU A 20 -30.03 1.13 -0.04
C LEU A 20 -30.48 1.46 -1.46
N THR A 21 -29.66 2.18 -2.23
CA THR A 21 -30.06 2.72 -3.55
C THR A 21 -29.41 1.99 -4.72
N GLY A 22 -28.34 1.22 -4.48
CA GLY A 22 -27.50 0.62 -5.51
C GLY A 22 -26.66 1.63 -6.29
N ARG A 23 -26.56 2.88 -5.82
CA ARG A 23 -25.82 3.98 -6.44
C ARG A 23 -25.00 4.72 -5.40
N VAL A 24 -23.84 5.24 -5.76
CA VAL A 24 -23.07 6.12 -4.88
C VAL A 24 -23.74 7.51 -4.77
N PRO A 25 -23.56 8.23 -3.65
CA PRO A 25 -24.11 9.57 -3.50
C PRO A 25 -23.49 10.59 -4.46
N PHE A 26 -22.26 10.35 -4.94
CA PHE A 26 -21.56 11.17 -5.93
C PHE A 26 -20.84 10.26 -6.93
N ASP A 27 -21.04 10.50 -8.22
CA ASP A 27 -20.41 9.77 -9.32
C ASP A 27 -19.76 10.75 -10.31
N GLY A 28 -18.78 10.31 -11.10
CA GLY A 28 -18.05 11.15 -12.05
C GLY A 28 -17.17 10.36 -13.00
N GLU A 29 -16.76 10.98 -14.12
CA GLU A 29 -15.99 10.30 -15.17
C GLU A 29 -14.52 10.11 -14.77
N THR A 30 -14.03 10.93 -13.82
CA THR A 30 -12.65 10.88 -13.33
C THR A 30 -12.57 10.91 -11.81
N THR A 31 -11.49 10.37 -11.24
CA THR A 31 -11.27 10.40 -9.77
C THR A 31 -11.22 11.82 -9.22
N ALA A 32 -10.64 12.76 -9.96
CA ALA A 32 -10.57 14.16 -9.56
C ALA A 32 -11.98 14.81 -9.51
N GLU A 33 -12.84 14.44 -10.46
CA GLU A 33 -14.23 14.90 -10.47
C GLU A 33 -15.01 14.35 -9.28
N ILE A 34 -14.91 13.04 -9.00
CA ILE A 34 -15.57 12.41 -7.85
C ILE A 34 -15.14 13.08 -6.54
N LEU A 35 -13.85 13.31 -6.35
CA LEU A 35 -13.33 14.03 -5.17
C LEU A 35 -13.89 15.44 -5.06
N ASN A 36 -13.96 16.18 -6.17
CA ASN A 36 -14.53 17.53 -6.17
C ASN A 36 -16.01 17.52 -5.78
N ARG A 37 -16.80 16.57 -6.28
CA ARG A 37 -18.23 16.43 -5.93
C ARG A 37 -18.43 16.08 -4.45
N HIS A 38 -17.58 15.23 -3.90
CA HIS A 38 -17.58 14.97 -2.45
C HIS A 38 -17.32 16.24 -1.63
N LEU A 39 -16.59 17.22 -2.15
CA LEU A 39 -16.33 18.50 -1.48
C LEU A 39 -17.42 19.55 -1.69
N THR A 40 -18.08 19.55 -2.85
CA THR A 40 -18.90 20.69 -3.31
C THR A 40 -20.37 20.39 -3.56
N ASP A 41 -20.72 19.21 -4.08
CA ASP A 41 -22.08 18.87 -4.47
C ASP A 41 -22.92 18.36 -3.29
N GLN A 42 -24.24 18.56 -3.29
CA GLN A 42 -25.14 17.91 -2.34
C GLN A 42 -25.62 16.54 -2.87
N PRO A 43 -25.74 15.51 -2.01
CA PRO A 43 -26.19 14.19 -2.44
C PRO A 43 -27.68 14.23 -2.78
N ASP A 44 -28.10 13.51 -3.82
CA ASP A 44 -29.53 13.32 -4.12
C ASP A 44 -30.13 12.28 -3.17
N LEU A 45 -30.90 12.71 -2.18
CA LEU A 45 -31.50 11.81 -1.19
C LEU A 45 -32.89 11.28 -1.60
N SER A 46 -33.41 11.72 -2.75
CA SER A 46 -34.74 11.32 -3.22
C SER A 46 -34.96 9.80 -3.40
N PRO A 47 -33.94 8.98 -3.73
CA PRO A 47 -34.12 7.52 -3.83
C PRO A 47 -34.30 6.81 -2.49
N LEU A 48 -34.01 7.48 -1.37
CA LEU A 48 -34.13 6.89 -0.03
C LEU A 48 -35.57 6.96 0.50
N PRO A 49 -35.97 6.03 1.39
CA PRO A 49 -37.20 6.18 2.17
C PRO A 49 -37.25 7.54 2.88
N ARG A 50 -38.41 8.20 2.87
CA ARG A 50 -38.58 9.56 3.43
C ARG A 50 -38.10 9.70 4.87
N SER A 51 -38.23 8.66 5.69
CA SER A 51 -37.76 8.65 7.07
C SER A 51 -36.23 8.68 7.20
N LEU A 52 -35.50 8.12 6.24
CA LEU A 52 -34.03 8.03 6.26
C LEU A 52 -33.32 9.21 5.59
N GLN A 53 -34.03 10.00 4.78
CA GLN A 53 -33.49 11.20 4.14
C GLN A 53 -32.86 12.20 5.14
N PRO A 54 -33.52 12.59 6.25
CA PRO A 54 -32.91 13.52 7.20
C PRO A 54 -31.69 12.92 7.90
N VAL A 55 -31.70 11.62 8.22
CA VAL A 55 -30.60 10.93 8.89
C VAL A 55 -29.35 10.89 8.01
N LEU A 56 -29.48 10.40 6.76
CA LEU A 56 -28.32 10.36 5.85
C LEU A 56 -27.91 11.75 5.36
N GLY A 57 -28.84 12.70 5.27
CA GLY A 57 -28.51 14.10 4.97
C GLY A 57 -27.65 14.75 6.05
N HIS A 58 -27.95 14.49 7.32
CA HIS A 58 -27.17 14.96 8.47
C HIS A 58 -25.76 14.36 8.46
N ALA A 59 -25.64 13.04 8.28
CA ALA A 59 -24.34 12.35 8.26
C ALA A 59 -23.47 12.70 7.03
N LEU A 60 -24.09 13.03 5.88
CA LEU A 60 -23.40 13.45 4.65
C LEU A 60 -23.16 14.96 4.55
N ALA A 61 -23.39 15.72 5.64
CA ALA A 61 -23.09 17.14 5.68
C ALA A 61 -21.62 17.43 5.36
N LYS A 62 -21.35 18.52 4.63
CA LYS A 62 -19.98 18.85 4.22
C LYS A 62 -19.12 19.30 5.39
N ASP A 63 -19.69 20.16 6.23
CA ASP A 63 -19.06 20.61 7.47
C ASP A 63 -19.05 19.47 8.51
N PRO A 64 -17.88 18.98 8.95
CA PRO A 64 -17.79 17.96 9.99
C PRO A 64 -18.50 18.34 11.29
N ALA A 65 -18.53 19.63 11.65
CA ALA A 65 -19.17 20.10 12.88
C ALA A 65 -20.70 20.01 12.83
N VAL A 66 -21.27 19.87 11.63
CA VAL A 66 -22.71 19.71 11.40
C VAL A 66 -23.09 18.23 11.30
N ARG A 67 -22.14 17.31 11.19
CA ARG A 67 -22.43 15.88 11.08
C ARG A 67 -22.87 15.31 12.43
N THR A 68 -23.51 14.15 12.38
CA THR A 68 -23.72 13.32 13.55
C THR A 68 -22.39 13.05 14.26
N ALA A 69 -22.34 13.29 15.56
CA ALA A 69 -21.08 13.34 16.33
C ALA A 69 -20.34 12.00 16.38
N SER A 70 -21.08 10.89 16.33
CA SER A 70 -20.49 9.55 16.36
C SER A 70 -21.30 8.54 15.56
N LEU A 71 -20.66 7.41 15.26
CA LEU A 71 -21.33 6.29 14.59
C LEU A 71 -22.44 5.67 15.45
N GLY A 72 -22.29 5.72 16.78
CA GLY A 72 -23.32 5.26 17.71
C GLY A 72 -24.57 6.13 17.63
N ASP A 73 -24.39 7.45 17.58
CA ASP A 73 -25.51 8.39 17.43
C ASP A 73 -26.20 8.23 16.07
N LEU A 74 -25.43 7.97 15.00
CA LEU A 74 -25.98 7.67 13.67
C LEU A 74 -26.85 6.41 13.69
N LEU A 75 -26.43 5.35 14.39
CA LEU A 75 -27.23 4.13 14.53
C LEU A 75 -28.54 4.40 15.28
N VAL A 76 -28.50 5.20 16.35
CA VAL A 76 -29.70 5.59 17.10
C VAL A 76 -30.68 6.39 16.24
N GLU A 77 -30.18 7.38 15.47
CA GLU A 77 -31.00 8.15 14.52
C GLU A 77 -31.61 7.23 13.44
N PHE A 78 -30.82 6.28 12.93
CA PHE A 78 -31.25 5.33 11.89
C PHE A 78 -32.34 4.37 12.39
N ASP A 79 -32.15 3.75 13.56
CA ASP A 79 -33.14 2.85 14.18
C ASP A 79 -34.43 3.59 14.54
N SER A 80 -34.31 4.82 15.03
CA SER A 80 -35.47 5.69 15.34
C SER A 80 -36.28 6.00 14.09
N ALA A 81 -35.61 6.31 12.98
CA ALA A 81 -36.23 6.56 11.69
C ALA A 81 -36.90 5.31 11.08
N LEU A 82 -36.33 4.12 11.28
CA LEU A 82 -36.96 2.85 10.89
C LEU A 82 -38.20 2.53 11.73
N ALA A 83 -38.18 2.87 13.02
CA ALA A 83 -39.31 2.72 13.93
C ALA A 83 -40.41 3.78 13.72
N GLY A 84 -40.22 4.74 12.79
CA GLY A 84 -41.21 5.77 12.44
C GLY A 84 -41.28 6.93 13.44
N HIS A 85 -40.30 7.07 14.32
CA HIS A 85 -40.20 8.22 15.21
C HIS A 85 -39.70 9.44 14.41
N PRO A 86 -40.24 10.65 14.65
CA PRO A 86 -39.74 11.85 14.00
C PRO A 86 -38.27 12.11 14.39
N PRO A 87 -37.48 12.77 13.52
CA PRO A 87 -36.08 13.06 13.80
C PRO A 87 -35.95 13.82 15.12
N VAL A 88 -35.11 13.32 16.02
CA VAL A 88 -34.79 14.01 17.27
C VAL A 88 -33.95 15.24 16.89
N ALA A 89 -34.48 16.44 17.11
CA ALA A 89 -33.70 17.66 16.93
C ALA A 89 -32.49 17.66 17.89
N PRO A 90 -31.32 18.22 17.50
CA PRO A 90 -30.13 18.19 18.34
C PRO A 90 -30.43 18.81 19.71
N GLN A 91 -30.40 18.00 20.76
CA GLN A 91 -30.40 18.51 22.13
C GLN A 91 -29.06 19.20 22.35
N GLN A 92 -29.08 20.53 22.35
CA GLN A 92 -28.01 21.32 22.94
C GLN A 92 -27.83 20.84 24.38
N ALA A 93 -26.65 20.31 24.69
CA ALA A 93 -26.31 19.85 26.02
C ALA A 93 -26.35 21.02 27.00
N THR A 94 -27.42 21.14 27.78
CA THR A 94 -27.41 21.86 29.05
C THR A 94 -26.77 20.95 30.12
N PRO A 95 -25.81 21.46 30.92
CA PRO A 95 -25.17 20.67 31.96
C PRO A 95 -26.16 20.44 33.12
N THR A 96 -26.45 19.19 33.45
CA THR A 96 -27.20 18.82 34.65
C THR A 96 -26.26 18.81 35.87
N PRO A 97 -26.60 19.48 36.99
CA PRO A 97 -25.92 19.27 38.26
C PRO A 97 -26.46 18.02 38.97
N ASP A 98 -25.52 17.17 39.37
CA ASP A 98 -25.44 16.36 40.59
C ASP A 98 -26.75 15.93 41.29
N GLN A 99 -27.06 14.63 41.21
CA GLN A 99 -27.71 13.90 42.31
C GLN A 99 -27.49 12.39 42.22
N ALA A 100 -26.89 11.83 43.27
CA ALA A 100 -26.69 10.41 43.54
C ALA A 100 -27.86 9.83 44.40
N PRO A 101 -27.85 8.56 44.86
CA PRO A 101 -28.54 7.42 44.20
C PRO A 101 -29.52 6.67 45.14
N ALA A 102 -30.44 5.86 44.58
CA ALA A 102 -31.16 4.80 45.34
C ALA A 102 -31.86 3.76 44.42
N PRO A 103 -32.28 2.57 44.89
CA PRO A 103 -31.79 1.27 44.39
C PRO A 103 -32.90 0.29 43.93
N VAL A 104 -32.54 -1.01 43.78
CA VAL A 104 -33.38 -2.25 43.69
C VAL A 104 -33.55 -2.79 42.24
N ALA A 105 -32.70 -3.72 41.76
CA ALA A 105 -32.65 -5.20 41.91
C ALA A 105 -33.28 -5.96 40.70
N PRO A 106 -32.81 -7.18 40.37
CA PRO A 106 -32.80 -7.70 38.99
C PRO A 106 -33.94 -8.69 38.69
N ALA A 107 -34.49 -8.65 37.47
CA ALA A 107 -35.34 -9.70 36.94
C ALA A 107 -34.73 -10.25 35.63
N ILE A 108 -34.22 -11.47 35.72
CA ILE A 108 -33.78 -12.29 34.59
C ILE A 108 -35.03 -12.84 33.91
N GLN A 109 -35.24 -12.54 32.62
CA GLN A 109 -36.14 -13.30 31.75
C GLN A 109 -35.42 -13.64 30.44
N GLN A 110 -35.21 -14.94 30.22
CA GLN A 110 -34.72 -15.53 28.98
C GLN A 110 -35.84 -15.50 27.92
N PRO A 111 -35.55 -15.16 26.65
CA PRO A 111 -36.50 -15.35 25.57
C PRO A 111 -36.43 -16.80 25.05
N GLN A 112 -37.50 -17.58 25.25
CA GLN A 112 -37.78 -18.75 24.43
C GLN A 112 -38.54 -18.28 23.19
N THR A 113 -37.94 -18.40 22.00
CA THR A 113 -38.68 -18.19 20.75
C THR A 113 -38.74 -19.48 19.95
N SER A 114 -39.98 -19.92 19.81
CA SER A 114 -40.48 -21.10 19.13
C SER A 114 -40.15 -21.11 17.63
N MET A 115 -39.75 -22.27 17.12
CA MET A 115 -39.62 -22.53 15.69
C MET A 115 -41.02 -22.50 15.03
N ALA A 116 -41.27 -21.53 14.15
CA ALA A 116 -42.41 -21.53 13.26
C ALA A 116 -41.97 -21.77 11.81
N THR A 117 -42.47 -22.89 11.29
CA THR A 117 -42.39 -23.46 9.95
C THR A 117 -42.62 -22.44 8.83
N ILE A 118 -41.68 -22.34 7.87
CA ILE A 118 -41.89 -21.67 6.58
C ILE A 118 -42.70 -22.63 5.70
N ALA A 119 -43.97 -22.30 5.47
CA ALA A 119 -44.79 -22.94 4.44
C ALA A 119 -44.44 -22.33 3.08
N GLU A 120 -44.00 -23.19 2.17
CA GLU A 120 -43.67 -22.90 0.78
C GLU A 120 -44.94 -22.67 -0.04
N GLN A 121 -45.10 -21.48 -0.62
CA GLN A 121 -46.24 -21.14 -1.47
C GLN A 121 -45.73 -20.93 -2.92
N PRO A 122 -46.18 -21.72 -3.92
CA PRO A 122 -45.69 -21.60 -5.28
C PRO A 122 -46.27 -20.36 -5.96
N SER A 123 -45.40 -19.47 -6.42
CA SER A 123 -45.78 -18.26 -7.16
C SER A 123 -46.03 -18.60 -8.63
N HIS A 124 -47.28 -18.46 -9.08
CA HIS A 124 -47.64 -18.49 -10.50
C HIS A 124 -47.09 -17.24 -11.21
N SER A 125 -46.14 -17.42 -12.13
CA SER A 125 -45.61 -16.36 -12.98
C SER A 125 -46.53 -16.09 -14.18
N ARG A 126 -46.91 -14.82 -14.36
CA ARG A 126 -47.71 -14.30 -15.47
C ARG A 126 -46.81 -14.14 -16.72
N PRO A 127 -47.23 -14.55 -17.93
CA PRO A 127 -46.40 -14.37 -19.13
C PRO A 127 -46.29 -12.89 -19.50
N GLY A 128 -45.07 -12.37 -19.66
CA GLY A 128 -44.79 -11.01 -20.17
C GLY A 128 -43.86 -10.14 -19.34
N GLN A 129 -43.38 -10.60 -18.18
CA GLN A 129 -42.43 -9.85 -17.37
C GLN A 129 -40.99 -10.19 -17.78
N PRO A 130 -40.13 -9.19 -18.10
CA PRO A 130 -38.71 -9.45 -18.32
C PRO A 130 -38.12 -10.10 -17.06
N PRO A 131 -37.17 -11.06 -17.19
CA PRO A 131 -36.65 -11.79 -16.05
C PRO A 131 -36.12 -10.78 -15.01
N PRO A 132 -36.43 -10.96 -13.71
CA PRO A 132 -35.88 -10.09 -12.68
C PRO A 132 -34.37 -10.14 -12.79
N GLN A 133 -33.75 -8.99 -13.08
CA GLN A 133 -32.31 -8.85 -13.08
C GLN A 133 -31.86 -9.22 -11.67
N ARG A 134 -31.17 -10.38 -11.53
CA ARG A 134 -30.63 -10.79 -10.25
C ARG A 134 -29.79 -9.64 -9.72
N PRO A 135 -30.04 -9.14 -8.49
CA PRO A 135 -29.19 -8.11 -7.91
C PRO A 135 -27.76 -8.64 -7.97
N ARG A 136 -26.88 -7.90 -8.64
CA ARG A 136 -25.45 -8.21 -8.62
C ARG A 136 -25.02 -8.08 -7.17
N LEU A 137 -24.83 -9.21 -6.51
CA LEU A 137 -24.29 -9.26 -5.16
C LEU A 137 -22.95 -8.53 -5.22
N PHE A 138 -22.88 -7.34 -4.61
CA PHE A 138 -21.62 -6.63 -4.44
C PHE A 138 -20.80 -7.47 -3.46
N VAL A 139 -19.98 -8.35 -4.00
CA VAL A 139 -18.92 -8.96 -3.21
C VAL A 139 -17.94 -7.83 -2.94
N PRO A 140 -17.74 -7.39 -1.68
CA PRO A 140 -16.73 -6.40 -1.39
C PRO A 140 -15.44 -6.93 -2.00
N VAL A 141 -14.84 -6.16 -2.90
CA VAL A 141 -13.55 -6.53 -3.48
C VAL A 141 -12.58 -6.54 -2.31
N VAL A 142 -12.33 -7.72 -1.74
CA VAL A 142 -11.25 -7.94 -0.79
C VAL A 142 -10.02 -7.30 -1.44
N GLN A 143 -9.37 -6.34 -0.78
CA GLN A 143 -8.25 -5.64 -1.41
C GLN A 143 -7.09 -6.63 -1.53
N HIS A 144 -6.87 -7.18 -2.72
CA HIS A 144 -5.81 -8.13 -3.04
C HIS A 144 -4.47 -7.43 -3.32
N GLY A 145 -4.08 -6.46 -2.47
CA GLY A 145 -2.89 -5.62 -2.68
C GLY A 145 -1.71 -5.96 -1.76
N PRO A 146 -0.55 -5.30 -1.93
CA PRO A 146 0.64 -5.53 -1.07
C PRO A 146 0.45 -5.16 0.40
N LEU A 147 -0.64 -4.47 0.74
CA LEU A 147 -1.02 -4.13 2.11
C LEU A 147 -2.13 -5.04 2.66
N ALA A 148 -2.60 -6.00 1.86
CA ALA A 148 -3.56 -6.99 2.32
C ALA A 148 -2.97 -7.81 3.46
N VAL A 149 -3.74 -7.96 4.54
CA VAL A 149 -3.39 -8.86 5.63
C VAL A 149 -3.52 -10.28 5.12
N ARG A 150 -2.47 -11.09 5.26
CA ARG A 150 -2.38 -12.47 4.77
C ARG A 150 -1.58 -13.32 5.75
N ASN A 151 -2.11 -14.49 6.09
CA ASN A 151 -1.37 -15.46 6.88
C ASN A 151 -0.52 -16.34 5.93
N ILE A 152 0.77 -16.03 5.84
CA ILE A 152 1.71 -16.74 4.96
C ILE A 152 2.70 -17.49 5.84
N SER A 153 2.74 -18.81 5.70
CA SER A 153 3.66 -19.68 6.44
C SER A 153 5.14 -19.35 6.17
N LEU A 154 6.00 -19.58 7.17
CA LEU A 154 7.44 -19.35 7.05
C LEU A 154 8.08 -20.19 5.93
N SER A 155 7.63 -21.43 5.74
CA SER A 155 8.11 -22.31 4.68
C SER A 155 7.76 -21.78 3.29
N GLN A 156 6.54 -21.26 3.11
CA GLN A 156 6.13 -20.64 1.85
C GLN A 156 6.92 -19.36 1.57
N ARG A 157 7.15 -18.51 2.58
CA ARG A 157 8.01 -17.33 2.44
C ARG A 157 9.43 -17.70 2.02
N ALA A 158 9.99 -18.74 2.65
CA ALA A 158 11.34 -19.22 2.35
C ALA A 158 11.43 -19.77 0.91
N LEU A 159 10.43 -20.56 0.48
CA LEU A 159 10.37 -21.12 -0.87
C LEU A 159 10.26 -20.02 -1.95
N GLU A 160 9.39 -19.03 -1.74
CA GLU A 160 9.23 -17.93 -2.68
C GLU A 160 10.47 -17.02 -2.73
N SER A 161 11.11 -16.81 -1.59
CA SER A 161 12.35 -16.04 -1.51
C SER A 161 13.50 -16.75 -2.22
N SER A 162 13.67 -18.06 -1.99
CA SER A 162 14.75 -18.83 -2.61
C SER A 162 14.59 -18.94 -4.13
N ALA A 163 13.36 -19.15 -4.62
CA ALA A 163 13.05 -19.13 -6.04
C ALA A 163 13.35 -17.76 -6.66
N GLY A 164 12.96 -16.67 -5.99
CA GLY A 164 13.27 -15.31 -6.44
C GLY A 164 14.77 -15.04 -6.45
N MET A 165 15.51 -15.48 -5.44
CA MET A 165 16.97 -15.33 -5.37
C MET A 165 17.68 -16.06 -6.51
N ALA A 166 17.26 -17.30 -6.81
CA ALA A 166 17.81 -18.06 -7.94
C ALA A 166 17.54 -17.36 -9.28
N ALA A 167 16.31 -16.87 -9.49
CA ALA A 167 15.97 -16.09 -10.69
C ALA A 167 16.79 -14.79 -10.80
N ALA A 168 17.08 -14.13 -9.68
CA ALA A 168 17.89 -12.90 -9.65
C ALA A 168 19.31 -13.11 -10.17
N ILE A 169 19.92 -14.29 -9.98
CA ILE A 169 21.23 -14.60 -10.56
C ILE A 169 21.18 -14.51 -12.08
N LEU A 170 20.19 -15.17 -12.71
CA LEU A 170 20.01 -15.18 -14.17
C LEU A 170 19.75 -13.77 -14.71
N PHE A 171 18.77 -13.06 -14.15
CA PHE A 171 18.42 -11.72 -14.64
C PHE A 171 19.53 -10.69 -14.41
N THR A 172 20.31 -10.83 -13.34
CA THR A 172 21.48 -9.97 -13.11
C THR A 172 22.58 -10.27 -14.13
N GLY A 173 22.82 -11.55 -14.45
CA GLY A 173 23.76 -11.93 -15.51
C GLY A 173 23.37 -11.36 -16.87
N ILE A 174 22.10 -11.47 -17.25
CA ILE A 174 21.56 -10.89 -18.48
C ILE A 174 21.70 -9.36 -18.47
N LEU A 175 21.30 -8.70 -17.38
CA LEU A 175 21.39 -7.25 -17.25
C LEU A 175 22.84 -6.76 -17.40
N THR A 176 23.79 -7.44 -16.75
CA THR A 176 25.21 -7.10 -16.80
C THR A 176 25.78 -7.31 -18.21
N ALA A 177 25.44 -8.42 -18.87
CA ALA A 177 25.85 -8.68 -20.25
C ALA A 177 25.29 -7.64 -21.23
N VAL A 178 24.04 -7.20 -21.04
CA VAL A 178 23.45 -6.11 -21.83
C VAL A 178 24.15 -4.79 -21.56
N GLY A 179 24.49 -4.49 -20.30
CA GLY A 179 25.28 -3.31 -19.93
C GLY A 179 26.63 -3.28 -20.66
N GLU A 180 27.34 -4.41 -20.69
CA GLU A 180 28.61 -4.53 -21.42
C GLU A 180 28.41 -4.34 -22.92
N LEU A 181 27.43 -5.03 -23.51
CA LEU A 181 27.13 -4.96 -24.95
C LEU A 181 26.75 -3.55 -25.41
N THR A 182 26.10 -2.78 -24.54
CA THR A 182 25.68 -1.39 -24.81
C THR A 182 26.76 -0.37 -24.49
N GLY A 183 27.90 -0.80 -23.95
CA GLY A 183 29.01 0.08 -23.59
C GLY A 183 28.78 0.90 -22.32
N MET A 184 27.86 0.49 -21.44
CA MET A 184 27.54 1.17 -20.18
C MET A 184 28.76 1.35 -19.26
N PHE A 185 29.75 0.46 -19.36
CA PHE A 185 30.95 0.43 -18.52
C PHE A 185 32.21 0.97 -19.22
N SER A 186 32.05 1.55 -20.42
CA SER A 186 33.19 1.97 -21.26
C SER A 186 33.93 3.21 -20.74
N ASP A 187 33.27 4.07 -19.97
CA ASP A 187 33.85 5.34 -19.46
C ASP A 187 34.83 5.16 -18.27
N THR A 188 34.95 3.95 -17.70
CA THR A 188 35.79 3.70 -16.50
C THR A 188 37.26 3.35 -16.77
N GLY A 189 37.73 3.39 -18.03
CA GLY A 189 39.14 3.11 -18.39
C GLY A 189 39.44 1.63 -18.69
N GLU A 190 40.67 1.16 -18.40
CA GLU A 190 41.21 -0.14 -18.83
C GLU A 190 40.57 -1.40 -18.17
N THR A 191 39.76 -1.25 -17.12
CA THR A 191 39.22 -2.36 -16.32
C THR A 191 37.75 -2.69 -16.58
N THR A 192 37.28 -2.55 -17.83
CA THR A 192 35.87 -2.77 -18.21
C THR A 192 35.22 -4.08 -17.70
N PRO A 193 35.87 -5.27 -17.74
CA PRO A 193 35.20 -6.50 -17.31
C PRO A 193 35.00 -6.56 -15.79
N LEU A 194 35.91 -5.98 -15.00
CA LEU A 194 35.79 -5.98 -13.53
C LEU A 194 34.71 -4.99 -13.09
N THR A 195 34.55 -3.87 -13.78
CA THR A 195 33.46 -2.91 -13.52
C THR A 195 32.09 -3.54 -13.74
N ALA A 196 31.91 -4.28 -14.85
CA ALA A 196 30.68 -5.01 -15.10
C ALA A 196 30.40 -6.05 -14.00
N VAL A 197 31.43 -6.79 -13.57
CA VAL A 197 31.31 -7.76 -12.47
C VAL A 197 30.95 -7.09 -11.15
N ALA A 198 31.60 -5.99 -10.78
CA ALA A 198 31.31 -5.23 -9.57
C ALA A 198 29.86 -4.70 -9.56
N PHE A 199 29.42 -4.17 -10.71
CA PHE A 199 28.06 -3.71 -10.92
C PHE A 199 27.04 -4.85 -10.75
N GLY A 200 27.28 -5.98 -11.41
CA GLY A 200 26.42 -7.15 -11.37
C GLY A 200 26.30 -7.73 -9.96
N LEU A 201 27.43 -7.96 -9.28
CA LEU A 201 27.42 -8.51 -7.91
C LEU A 201 26.72 -7.57 -6.91
N THR A 202 26.95 -6.25 -6.99
CA THR A 202 26.24 -5.28 -6.13
C THR A 202 24.74 -5.29 -6.41
N THR A 203 24.34 -5.37 -7.69
CA THR A 203 22.92 -5.49 -8.09
C THR A 203 22.30 -6.78 -7.56
N LEU A 204 23.04 -7.89 -7.59
CA LEU A 204 22.59 -9.19 -7.08
C LEU A 204 22.38 -9.15 -5.57
N ILE A 205 23.37 -8.64 -4.82
CA ILE A 205 23.29 -8.49 -3.35
C ILE A 205 22.11 -7.60 -2.96
N GLY A 206 21.94 -6.45 -3.62
CA GLY A 206 20.80 -5.57 -3.39
C GLY A 206 19.45 -6.23 -3.71
N SER A 207 19.38 -6.99 -4.79
CA SER A 207 18.16 -7.70 -5.19
C SER A 207 17.79 -8.80 -4.18
N TRP A 208 18.76 -9.59 -3.71
CA TRP A 208 18.53 -10.59 -2.65
C TRP A 208 18.08 -9.95 -1.34
N ALA A 209 18.72 -8.85 -0.92
CA ALA A 209 18.32 -8.13 0.28
C ALA A 209 16.86 -7.67 0.21
N LEU A 210 16.38 -7.20 -0.94
CA LEU A 210 14.98 -6.82 -1.13
C LEU A 210 14.04 -8.02 -1.21
N LEU A 211 14.40 -9.07 -1.96
CA LEU A 211 13.56 -10.26 -2.13
C LEU A 211 13.34 -10.98 -0.79
N VAL A 212 14.37 -11.07 0.05
CA VAL A 212 14.29 -11.68 1.39
C VAL A 212 13.68 -10.69 2.39
N GLY A 213 14.18 -9.46 2.43
CA GLY A 213 13.82 -8.47 3.44
C GLY A 213 12.35 -8.03 3.35
N THR A 214 11.81 -7.84 2.15
CA THR A 214 10.39 -7.50 2.00
C THR A 214 9.46 -8.66 2.32
N LYS A 215 9.90 -9.91 2.10
CA LYS A 215 9.12 -11.11 2.40
C LYS A 215 8.93 -11.34 3.89
N ALA A 216 9.82 -10.85 4.75
CA ALA A 216 9.62 -10.90 6.20
C ALA A 216 8.36 -10.14 6.66
N TRP A 217 7.95 -9.11 5.92
CA TRP A 217 6.83 -8.23 6.28
C TRP A 217 5.57 -8.44 5.45
N GLU A 218 5.58 -9.34 4.46
CA GLU A 218 4.41 -9.57 3.62
C GLU A 218 3.20 -10.04 4.46
N GLY A 219 2.01 -9.51 4.19
CA GLY A 219 0.79 -9.93 4.89
C GLY A 219 0.58 -9.31 6.28
N THR A 220 1.46 -8.42 6.74
CA THR A 220 1.35 -7.79 8.08
C THR A 220 0.54 -6.49 8.10
N GLY A 221 -0.20 -6.15 7.03
CA GLY A 221 -1.07 -4.96 6.99
C GLY A 221 -0.35 -3.61 6.92
N PRO A 222 -1.07 -2.48 7.06
CA PRO A 222 -0.52 -1.13 6.99
C PRO A 222 0.25 -0.70 8.26
N ASP A 223 0.00 -1.30 9.42
CA ASP A 223 0.56 -0.84 10.71
C ASP A 223 2.08 -1.01 10.80
N SER A 224 2.64 -1.94 10.03
CA SER A 224 4.09 -2.21 10.00
C SER A 224 4.89 -1.33 9.04
N LEU A 225 4.27 -0.34 8.39
CA LEU A 225 4.92 0.47 7.34
C LEU A 225 6.22 1.16 7.79
N SER A 226 6.24 1.73 9.00
CA SER A 226 7.44 2.39 9.54
C SER A 226 8.56 1.37 9.79
N MET A 227 8.22 0.22 10.38
CA MET A 227 9.17 -0.86 10.66
C MET A 227 9.73 -1.48 9.36
N ARG A 228 8.88 -1.63 8.34
CA ARG A 228 9.30 -2.05 6.99
C ARG A 228 10.35 -1.11 6.42
N ARG A 229 10.08 0.21 6.42
CA ARG A 229 11.02 1.21 5.91
C ARG A 229 12.34 1.21 6.67
N LEU A 230 12.29 1.13 7.99
CA LEU A 230 13.50 1.09 8.83
C LEU A 230 14.31 -0.18 8.54
N SER A 231 13.66 -1.35 8.47
CA SER A 231 14.34 -2.61 8.17
C SER A 231 14.99 -2.59 6.78
N LEU A 232 14.31 -2.04 5.76
CA LEU A 232 14.86 -1.87 4.42
C LEU A 232 16.01 -0.88 4.40
N MET A 233 15.93 0.22 5.17
CA MET A 233 17.03 1.17 5.30
C MET A 233 18.29 0.52 5.90
N LEU A 234 18.13 -0.30 6.93
CA LEU A 234 19.24 -1.05 7.54
C LEU A 234 19.82 -2.10 6.58
N LEU A 235 18.95 -2.85 5.88
CA LEU A 235 19.39 -3.79 4.84
C LEU A 235 20.12 -3.07 3.71
N GLY A 236 19.61 -1.92 3.26
CA GLY A 236 20.25 -1.08 2.24
C GLY A 236 21.62 -0.59 2.70
N ALA A 237 21.75 -0.13 3.95
CA ALA A 237 23.06 0.22 4.49
C ALA A 237 24.05 -0.96 4.47
N GLY A 238 23.58 -2.17 4.82
CA GLY A 238 24.38 -3.40 4.70
C GLY A 238 24.80 -3.72 3.25
N VAL A 239 23.88 -3.57 2.29
CA VAL A 239 24.19 -3.69 0.85
C VAL A 239 25.24 -2.65 0.43
N GLY A 240 25.12 -1.42 0.91
CA GLY A 240 26.10 -0.37 0.65
C GLY A 240 27.49 -0.72 1.17
N ALA A 241 27.59 -1.19 2.42
CA ALA A 241 28.87 -1.64 2.99
C ALA A 241 29.49 -2.80 2.19
N ALA A 242 28.66 -3.78 1.77
CA ALA A 242 29.11 -4.89 0.94
C ALA A 242 29.55 -4.45 -0.46
N GLY A 243 28.83 -3.50 -1.09
CA GLY A 243 29.20 -2.92 -2.38
C GLY A 243 30.50 -2.14 -2.32
N TRP A 244 30.71 -1.34 -1.27
CA TRP A 244 31.99 -0.67 -1.03
C TRP A 244 33.12 -1.68 -0.85
N TRP A 245 32.94 -2.68 0.02
CA TRP A 245 33.93 -3.73 0.24
C TRP A 245 34.29 -4.46 -1.06
N LEU A 246 33.29 -4.77 -1.89
CA LEU A 246 33.50 -5.41 -3.18
C LEU A 246 34.34 -4.56 -4.12
N HIS A 247 34.10 -3.25 -4.20
CA HIS A 247 34.90 -2.33 -5.00
C HIS A 247 36.36 -2.26 -4.54
N GLN A 248 36.59 -2.28 -3.22
CA GLN A 248 37.96 -2.36 -2.67
C GLN A 248 38.66 -3.68 -3.04
N VAL A 249 37.95 -4.81 -2.96
CA VAL A 249 38.51 -6.14 -3.28
C VAL A 249 38.79 -6.28 -4.77
N LEU A 250 37.91 -5.74 -5.62
CA LEU A 250 38.06 -5.79 -7.07
C LEU A 250 38.99 -4.71 -7.63
N LEU A 251 39.43 -3.75 -6.79
CA LEU A 251 40.24 -2.59 -7.19
C LEU A 251 39.56 -1.79 -8.34
N VAL A 252 38.24 -1.60 -8.22
CA VAL A 252 37.42 -0.91 -9.21
C VAL A 252 36.89 0.39 -8.62
N ASP A 253 37.28 1.49 -9.27
CA ASP A 253 36.76 2.82 -8.96
C ASP A 253 35.39 3.06 -9.62
N LEU A 254 34.57 3.88 -8.99
CA LEU A 254 33.35 4.37 -9.62
C LEU A 254 33.67 5.45 -10.64
N PRO A 255 32.78 5.63 -11.66
CA PRO A 255 32.90 6.74 -12.58
C PRO A 255 33.01 8.07 -11.81
N PRO A 256 33.81 9.01 -12.32
CA PRO A 256 34.03 10.27 -11.63
C PRO A 256 32.72 11.04 -11.45
N LEU A 257 32.66 11.84 -10.39
CA LEU A 257 31.55 12.77 -10.16
C LEU A 257 31.35 13.66 -11.38
N ALA A 258 30.10 13.81 -11.81
CA ALA A 258 29.76 14.68 -12.93
C ALA A 258 30.14 16.13 -12.60
N ALA A 259 30.42 16.94 -13.63
CA ALA A 259 30.75 18.37 -13.43
C ALA A 259 29.63 19.15 -12.70
N SER A 260 28.39 18.66 -12.73
CA SER A 260 27.25 19.20 -11.99
C SER A 260 27.18 18.78 -10.52
N GLN A 261 28.01 17.81 -10.08
CA GLN A 261 28.07 17.28 -8.70
C GLN A 261 29.19 17.94 -7.88
N THR A 262 29.41 19.25 -8.05
CA THR A 262 30.46 20.00 -7.34
C THR A 262 30.06 20.45 -5.93
N SER A 263 28.77 20.37 -5.58
CA SER A 263 28.27 20.64 -4.23
C SER A 263 27.00 19.82 -3.97
N GLY A 264 27.02 19.03 -2.91
CA GLY A 264 25.90 18.23 -2.43
C GLY A 264 25.09 18.96 -1.37
N LEU A 265 23.92 18.42 -1.05
CA LEU A 265 23.14 18.89 0.10
C LEU A 265 23.78 18.42 1.42
N VAL A 266 24.39 17.24 1.41
CA VAL A 266 25.07 16.63 2.56
C VAL A 266 26.41 16.08 2.10
N ASP A 267 27.50 16.62 2.66
CA ASP A 267 28.87 16.24 2.30
C ASP A 267 29.55 15.37 3.37
N SER A 268 29.07 15.47 4.62
CA SER A 268 29.56 14.70 5.77
C SER A 268 28.46 14.45 6.80
N ILE A 269 28.61 13.38 7.59
CA ILE A 269 27.79 13.09 8.77
C ILE A 269 28.70 13.12 9.98
N GLY A 270 28.68 14.22 10.73
CA GLY A 270 29.63 14.44 11.83
C GLY A 270 31.06 14.46 11.29
N SER A 271 31.88 13.48 11.69
CA SER A 271 33.27 13.34 11.21
C SER A 271 33.43 12.39 10.02
N LEU A 272 32.35 11.75 9.57
CA LEU A 272 32.38 10.81 8.44
C LEU A 272 32.14 11.57 7.14
N GLU A 273 33.18 11.71 6.33
CA GLU A 273 33.08 12.23 4.96
C GLU A 273 32.35 11.23 4.07
N LEU A 274 31.40 11.69 3.26
CA LEU A 274 30.68 10.82 2.32
C LEU A 274 31.47 10.57 1.03
N VAL A 275 32.33 11.52 0.67
CA VAL A 275 33.23 11.45 -0.49
C VAL A 275 34.64 11.80 -0.06
N ARG A 276 35.62 11.01 -0.50
CA ARG A 276 37.05 11.23 -0.32
C ARG A 276 37.77 10.98 -1.63
N ASP A 277 38.67 11.88 -2.02
CA ASP A 277 39.43 11.76 -3.28
C ASP A 277 38.55 11.55 -4.53
N LYS A 278 37.38 12.20 -4.56
CA LYS A 278 36.33 12.07 -5.60
C LYS A 278 35.68 10.69 -5.70
N GLN A 279 35.94 9.79 -4.75
CA GLN A 279 35.29 8.48 -4.63
C GLN A 279 34.39 8.46 -3.38
N PRO A 280 33.21 7.82 -3.45
CA PRO A 280 32.37 7.68 -2.26
C PRO A 280 33.00 6.74 -1.23
N THR A 281 32.97 7.17 0.03
CA THR A 281 33.45 6.36 1.16
C THR A 281 32.46 5.25 1.48
N MET A 282 32.83 4.34 2.38
CA MET A 282 31.90 3.34 2.92
C MET A 282 30.62 4.00 3.47
N ALA A 283 30.74 5.14 4.15
CA ALA A 283 29.59 5.89 4.66
C ALA A 283 28.71 6.42 3.52
N GLY A 284 29.31 6.91 2.43
CA GLY A 284 28.61 7.31 1.21
C GLY A 284 27.76 6.18 0.61
N TYR A 285 28.34 4.98 0.46
CA TYR A 285 27.61 3.79 0.00
C TYR A 285 26.48 3.39 0.94
N MET A 286 26.76 3.29 2.25
CA MET A 286 25.76 2.92 3.26
C MET A 286 24.58 3.89 3.26
N MET A 287 24.86 5.20 3.18
CA MET A 287 23.84 6.24 3.14
C MET A 287 23.02 6.15 1.84
N PHE A 288 23.68 6.03 0.68
CA PHE A 288 23.02 5.95 -0.61
C PHE A 288 22.03 4.77 -0.66
N PHE A 289 22.50 3.55 -0.43
CA PHE A 289 21.66 2.37 -0.50
C PHE A 289 20.63 2.31 0.63
N GLY A 290 20.99 2.77 1.84
CA GLY A 290 20.06 2.87 2.96
C GLY A 290 18.88 3.79 2.63
N LEU A 291 19.15 5.01 2.14
CA LEU A 291 18.09 5.94 1.74
C LEU A 291 17.30 5.42 0.53
N LEU A 292 17.96 4.87 -0.48
CA LEU A 292 17.30 4.27 -1.63
C LEU A 292 16.33 3.16 -1.21
N PHE A 293 16.71 2.32 -0.24
CA PHE A 293 15.87 1.22 0.26
C PHE A 293 14.77 1.70 1.22
N GLY A 294 15.02 2.73 2.04
CA GLY A 294 14.05 3.26 3.00
C GLY A 294 12.99 4.17 2.38
N VAL A 295 13.38 5.03 1.43
CA VAL A 295 12.49 6.01 0.79
C VAL A 295 11.55 5.33 -0.19
N ARG A 296 12.11 4.46 -1.05
CA ARG A 296 11.35 3.79 -2.10
C ARG A 296 10.51 2.66 -1.52
N ARG A 297 9.26 2.57 -1.96
CA ARG A 297 8.32 1.52 -1.51
C ARG A 297 8.55 0.18 -2.23
N TRP A 298 9.68 -0.48 -1.94
CA TRP A 298 10.13 -1.69 -2.63
C TRP A 298 9.18 -2.89 -2.54
N TRP A 299 8.37 -2.98 -1.48
CA TRP A 299 7.37 -4.03 -1.33
C TRP A 299 6.35 -4.08 -2.49
N TRP A 300 6.13 -2.97 -3.21
CA TRP A 300 5.30 -2.99 -4.42
C TRP A 300 5.93 -3.71 -5.62
N HIS A 301 7.26 -3.88 -5.62
CA HIS A 301 7.99 -4.59 -6.67
C HIS A 301 8.09 -6.09 -6.37
N THR A 302 8.20 -6.46 -5.10
CA THR A 302 8.40 -7.84 -4.66
C THR A 302 7.10 -8.59 -4.40
N ASP A 303 5.99 -7.89 -4.20
CA ASP A 303 4.69 -8.50 -3.92
C ASP A 303 4.13 -9.26 -5.13
N GLY A 304 3.59 -10.46 -4.88
CA GLY A 304 3.07 -11.35 -5.90
C GLY A 304 1.76 -10.91 -6.53
N PHE A 305 0.99 -10.07 -5.83
CA PHE A 305 -0.31 -9.57 -6.25
C PHE A 305 -0.20 -8.21 -6.98
N ARG A 306 1.01 -7.79 -7.38
CA ARG A 306 1.20 -6.64 -8.27
C ARG A 306 0.48 -6.85 -9.62
N PRO A 307 -0.16 -5.84 -10.23
CA PRO A 307 -1.02 -6.06 -11.39
C PRO A 307 -0.28 -6.30 -12.71
N LYS A 308 0.98 -5.87 -12.82
CA LYS A 308 1.84 -6.12 -13.99
C LYS A 308 3.18 -6.69 -13.52
N ARG A 309 3.75 -7.62 -14.29
CA ARG A 309 5.08 -8.21 -14.01
C ARG A 309 6.16 -7.13 -13.97
N LEU A 310 6.19 -6.26 -14.97
CA LEU A 310 7.11 -5.14 -15.07
C LEU A 310 6.33 -3.83 -15.28
N ARG A 311 6.64 -2.81 -14.48
CA ARG A 311 6.04 -1.48 -14.54
C ARG A 311 7.10 -0.46 -14.92
N VAL A 312 7.11 -0.03 -16.19
CA VAL A 312 8.09 0.92 -16.72
C VAL A 312 8.11 2.23 -15.93
N LEU A 313 6.94 2.80 -15.61
CA LEU A 313 6.85 4.02 -14.79
C LEU A 313 7.50 3.85 -13.41
N SER A 314 7.45 2.65 -12.85
CA SER A 314 8.09 2.33 -11.58
C SER A 314 9.61 2.32 -11.68
N LEU A 315 10.16 1.89 -12.83
CA LEU A 315 11.59 1.94 -13.13
C LEU A 315 12.06 3.38 -13.30
N LEU A 316 11.30 4.20 -14.05
CA LEU A 316 11.59 5.62 -14.22
C LEU A 316 11.61 6.33 -12.87
N LEU A 317 10.60 6.09 -12.02
CA LEU A 317 10.55 6.67 -10.68
C LEU A 317 11.74 6.25 -9.81
N THR A 318 12.12 4.96 -9.84
CA THR A 318 13.29 4.51 -9.08
C THR A 318 14.57 5.15 -9.62
N GLY A 319 14.72 5.26 -10.94
CA GLY A 319 15.81 6.01 -11.57
C GLY A 319 15.86 7.46 -11.09
N SER A 320 14.73 8.18 -11.12
CA SER A 320 14.64 9.57 -10.65
C SER A 320 14.98 9.72 -9.17
N VAL A 321 14.47 8.85 -8.30
CA VAL A 321 14.81 8.85 -6.86
C VAL A 321 16.30 8.60 -6.67
N SER A 322 16.86 7.64 -7.40
CA SER A 322 18.28 7.31 -7.36
C SER A 322 19.15 8.48 -7.83
N SER A 323 18.74 9.15 -8.92
CA SER A 323 19.40 10.37 -9.42
C SER A 323 19.39 11.48 -8.37
N LEU A 324 18.23 11.76 -7.77
CA LEU A 324 18.08 12.80 -6.75
C LEU A 324 18.92 12.52 -5.51
N LEU A 325 18.96 11.26 -5.07
CA LEU A 325 19.85 10.83 -3.99
C LEU A 325 21.31 11.05 -4.37
N GLY A 326 21.72 10.60 -5.56
CA GLY A 326 23.10 10.79 -6.03
C GLY A 326 23.53 12.26 -6.09
N LEU A 327 22.63 13.17 -6.49
CA LEU A 327 22.88 14.62 -6.41
C LEU A 327 22.94 15.12 -4.96
N ALA A 328 22.01 14.70 -4.11
CA ALA A 328 21.91 15.19 -2.74
C ALA A 328 23.12 14.82 -1.86
N ILE A 329 23.73 13.64 -2.06
CA ILE A 329 24.83 13.14 -1.24
C ILE A 329 26.15 12.97 -2.02
N GLN A 330 26.27 13.63 -3.18
CA GLN A 330 27.41 13.54 -4.08
C GLN A 330 27.84 12.11 -4.44
N PHE A 331 26.89 11.19 -4.63
CA PHE A 331 27.18 9.83 -5.10
C PHE A 331 27.25 9.82 -6.64
N PRO A 332 28.22 9.14 -7.28
CA PRO A 332 28.36 9.14 -8.73
C PRO A 332 27.06 8.82 -9.48
N LEU A 333 26.59 9.76 -10.29
CA LEU A 333 25.23 9.72 -10.86
C LEU A 333 25.00 8.49 -11.76
N ALA A 334 25.97 8.15 -12.61
CA ALA A 334 25.88 6.99 -13.50
C ALA A 334 25.71 5.69 -12.70
N ALA A 335 26.48 5.52 -11.63
CA ALA A 335 26.40 4.37 -10.75
C ALA A 335 25.09 4.35 -9.94
N ALA A 336 24.69 5.50 -9.39
CA ALA A 336 23.45 5.65 -8.65
C ALA A 336 22.24 5.21 -9.50
N VAL A 337 22.10 5.77 -10.70
CA VAL A 337 20.99 5.43 -11.61
C VAL A 337 21.09 3.98 -12.07
N GLY A 338 22.28 3.53 -12.45
CA GLY A 338 22.55 2.16 -12.88
C GLY A 338 22.08 1.13 -11.85
N TRP A 339 22.50 1.27 -10.59
CA TRP A 339 22.09 0.35 -9.53
C TRP A 339 20.63 0.49 -9.15
N GLY A 340 20.09 1.71 -9.05
CA GLY A 340 18.69 1.93 -8.72
C GLY A 340 17.75 1.26 -9.74
N VAL A 341 18.00 1.47 -11.04
CA VAL A 341 17.22 0.87 -12.12
C VAL A 341 17.52 -0.62 -12.24
N GLY A 342 18.78 -1.04 -12.17
CA GLY A 342 19.20 -2.44 -12.30
C GLY A 342 18.56 -3.33 -11.23
N ILE A 343 18.63 -2.93 -9.96
CA ILE A 343 17.97 -3.63 -8.85
C ILE A 343 16.45 -3.67 -9.08
N ALA A 344 15.84 -2.57 -9.52
CA ALA A 344 14.40 -2.54 -9.78
C ALA A 344 13.95 -3.44 -10.93
N ILE A 345 14.78 -3.62 -11.97
CA ILE A 345 14.54 -4.56 -13.07
C ILE A 345 14.64 -5.99 -12.53
N VAL A 346 15.78 -6.34 -11.92
CA VAL A 346 16.05 -7.69 -11.42
C VAL A 346 14.97 -8.12 -10.43
N VAL A 347 14.65 -7.28 -9.45
CA VAL A 347 13.61 -7.58 -8.46
C VAL A 347 12.24 -7.81 -9.11
N GLN A 348 11.82 -7.00 -10.08
CA GLN A 348 10.52 -7.16 -10.74
C GLN A 348 10.42 -8.42 -11.60
N LEU A 349 11.52 -8.82 -12.23
CA LEU A 349 11.59 -10.02 -13.06
C LEU A 349 11.70 -11.30 -12.20
N SER A 350 12.41 -11.22 -11.08
CA SER A 350 12.66 -12.34 -10.18
C SER A 350 11.56 -12.60 -9.16
N ALA A 351 10.87 -11.56 -8.70
CA ALA A 351 9.85 -11.71 -7.67
C ALA A 351 8.67 -12.56 -8.20
N PRO A 352 8.09 -13.45 -7.37
CA PRO A 352 6.94 -14.25 -7.76
C PRO A 352 5.81 -13.32 -8.25
N TRP A 353 5.08 -13.74 -9.28
CA TRP A 353 3.96 -12.98 -9.81
C TRP A 353 2.79 -13.92 -10.07
N ILE A 354 1.64 -13.59 -9.48
CA ILE A 354 0.43 -14.38 -9.61
C ILE A 354 -0.50 -13.65 -10.57
N ASP A 355 -0.91 -14.39 -11.60
CA ASP A 355 -1.89 -13.92 -12.56
C ASP A 355 -3.17 -13.47 -11.83
N PRO A 356 -3.70 -12.27 -12.12
CA PRO A 356 -4.97 -11.79 -11.56
C PRO A 356 -6.09 -12.83 -11.55
N ALA A 357 -6.21 -13.65 -12.58
CA ALA A 357 -7.24 -14.68 -12.68
C ALA A 357 -7.08 -15.82 -11.65
N LEU A 358 -5.86 -16.05 -11.15
CA LEU A 358 -5.54 -17.16 -10.24
C LEU A 358 -5.50 -16.74 -8.76
N ARG A 359 -5.64 -15.44 -8.46
CA ARG A 359 -5.54 -14.90 -7.09
C ARG A 359 -6.64 -15.41 -6.14
N PRO A 360 -7.92 -15.46 -6.54
CA PRO A 360 -8.98 -15.93 -5.64
C PRO A 360 -8.75 -17.39 -5.20
N ALA A 361 -8.32 -18.24 -6.14
CA ALA A 361 -8.01 -19.64 -5.85
C ALA A 361 -6.83 -19.79 -4.87
N ARG A 362 -5.84 -18.91 -4.97
CA ARG A 362 -4.70 -18.90 -4.05
C ARG A 362 -5.09 -18.46 -2.64
N LEU A 363 -5.87 -17.38 -2.50
CA LEU A 363 -6.34 -16.92 -1.20
C LEU A 363 -7.23 -17.96 -0.51
N HIS A 364 -8.12 -18.59 -1.25
CA HIS A 364 -8.98 -19.63 -0.68
C HIS A 364 -8.16 -20.82 -0.13
N ARG A 365 -7.06 -21.20 -0.79
CA ARG A 365 -6.14 -22.22 -0.27
C ARG A 365 -5.42 -21.75 1.01
N GLU A 366 -5.01 -20.49 1.06
CA GLU A 366 -4.35 -19.89 2.22
C GLU A 366 -5.30 -19.83 3.43
N GLU A 367 -6.61 -19.56 3.22
CA GLU A 367 -7.64 -19.61 4.26
C GLU A 367 -7.92 -21.03 4.77
N VAL A 368 -8.13 -21.99 3.87
CA VAL A 368 -8.47 -23.39 4.23
C VAL A 368 -7.33 -24.11 4.96
N THR A 369 -6.07 -23.71 4.72
CA THR A 369 -4.91 -24.34 5.37
C THR A 369 -4.65 -23.77 6.78
N HIS A 370 -5.25 -22.63 7.13
CA HIS A 370 -4.90 -21.86 8.32
C HIS A 370 -6.09 -21.42 9.20
N GLY A 371 -7.33 -21.63 8.77
CA GLY A 371 -8.53 -21.60 9.61
C GLY A 371 -8.82 -22.97 10.20
#